data_AF-A0A7Y5R8W8-F1
#
_entry.id   AF-A0A7Y5R8W8-F1
#
_cell.length_a   1.000
_cell.length_b   1.000
_cell.length_c   1.000
_cell.angle_alpha   90.00
_cell.angle_beta   90.00
_cell.angle_gamma   90.00
#
_symmetry.space_group_name_H-M   'P 1'
#
loop_
_entity.id
_entity.type
_entity.pdbx_description
1 polymer ?
#
loop_
_entity_poly.entity_id
_entity_poly.type
_entity_poly.pdbx_seq_one_letter_code
_entity_poly.pdbx_strand_id
1 'polypeptide(L)'
;MDHNKQHIFELHADHKEWINRLAFYKDEVDFLERRLLEIAGKYTNAEILAACDSLANRLTIQRSEMHRLKEAIKGKEELLEHSAIENPTAIDRRLFPPEVRERQAMENFEDIYHDLRKELVAFFGKYM
;
A
#
# COMPACT_ATOMS: atom_id res chain seq x y z
N MET A 1 1.30 33.77 -12.39
CA MET A 1 0.66 33.47 -11.10
C MET A 1 -0.10 32.16 -11.27
N ASP A 2 0.46 30.99 -10.92
CA ASP A 2 -0.36 29.75 -10.74
C ASP A 2 0.38 28.50 -10.21
N HIS A 3 1.71 28.52 -10.09
CA HIS A 3 2.49 27.30 -9.80
C HIS A 3 2.15 26.65 -8.44
N ASN A 4 1.52 27.40 -7.56
CA ASN A 4 1.14 26.93 -6.23
C ASN A 4 -0.14 26.08 -6.25
N LYS A 5 -1.14 26.49 -7.04
CA LYS A 5 -2.38 25.70 -7.20
C LYS A 5 -2.10 24.39 -7.91
N GLN A 6 -1.20 24.43 -8.90
CA GLN A 6 -0.75 23.24 -9.60
C GLN A 6 -0.09 22.21 -8.65
N HIS A 7 0.84 22.64 -7.78
CA HIS A 7 1.52 21.77 -6.81
C HIS A 7 0.53 21.10 -5.83
N ILE A 8 -0.46 21.84 -5.32
CA ILE A 8 -1.47 21.29 -4.39
C ILE A 8 -2.38 20.28 -5.09
N PHE A 9 -2.77 20.56 -6.34
CA PHE A 9 -3.56 19.63 -7.13
C PHE A 9 -2.79 18.34 -7.44
N GLU A 10 -1.49 18.44 -7.76
CA GLU A 10 -0.60 17.29 -7.96
C GLU A 10 -0.52 16.44 -6.68
N LEU A 11 -0.32 17.05 -5.51
CA LEU A 11 -0.28 16.32 -4.23
C LEU A 11 -1.60 15.60 -3.93
N HIS A 12 -2.73 16.27 -4.12
CA HIS A 12 -4.05 15.66 -3.95
C HIS A 12 -4.25 14.46 -4.88
N ALA A 13 -3.88 14.61 -6.16
CA ALA A 13 -3.97 13.54 -7.14
C ALA A 13 -3.09 12.34 -6.74
N ASP A 14 -1.84 12.58 -6.34
CA ASP A 14 -0.91 11.56 -5.84
C ASP A 14 -1.50 10.81 -4.63
N HIS A 15 -2.06 11.52 -3.64
CA HIS A 15 -2.65 10.90 -2.46
C HIS A 15 -3.83 9.99 -2.82
N LYS A 16 -4.75 10.46 -3.67
CA LYS A 16 -5.90 9.65 -4.11
C LYS A 16 -5.42 8.43 -4.88
N GLU A 17 -4.42 8.58 -5.75
CA GLU A 17 -3.82 7.47 -6.47
C GLU A 17 -3.26 6.42 -5.50
N TRP A 18 -2.39 6.82 -4.56
CA TRP A 18 -1.77 5.90 -3.61
C TRP A 18 -2.80 5.19 -2.72
N ILE A 19 -3.82 5.91 -2.24
CA ILE A 19 -4.92 5.29 -1.46
C ILE A 19 -5.64 4.21 -2.28
N ASN A 20 -5.91 4.47 -3.56
CA ASN A 20 -6.56 3.51 -4.44
C ASN A 20 -5.66 2.30 -4.72
N ARG A 21 -4.36 2.52 -4.94
CA ARG A 21 -3.38 1.43 -5.12
C ARG A 21 -3.29 0.56 -3.88
N LEU A 22 -3.19 1.15 -2.68
CA LEU A 22 -3.20 0.41 -1.41
C LEU A 22 -4.49 -0.40 -1.20
N ALA A 23 -5.65 0.14 -1.63
CA ALA A 23 -6.91 -0.62 -1.60
C ALA A 23 -6.87 -1.83 -2.53
N PHE A 24 -6.35 -1.67 -3.76
CA PHE A 24 -6.17 -2.78 -4.69
C PHE A 24 -5.24 -3.87 -4.12
N TYR A 25 -4.09 -3.48 -3.58
CA TYR A 25 -3.15 -4.45 -2.98
C TYR A 25 -3.75 -5.17 -1.77
N LYS A 26 -4.57 -4.48 -0.96
CA LYS A 26 -5.28 -5.11 0.15
C LYS A 26 -6.21 -6.23 -0.34
N ASP A 27 -6.98 -5.97 -1.39
CA ASP A 27 -7.90 -6.98 -1.95
C ASP A 27 -7.12 -8.15 -2.58
N GLU A 28 -5.97 -7.87 -3.21
CA GLU A 28 -5.08 -8.93 -3.70
C GLU A 28 -4.47 -9.75 -2.55
N VAL A 29 -4.04 -9.13 -1.45
CA VAL A 29 -3.57 -9.84 -0.24
C VAL A 29 -4.67 -10.75 0.33
N ASP A 30 -5.91 -10.26 0.43
CA ASP A 30 -7.05 -11.06 0.90
C ASP A 30 -7.29 -12.29 0.01
N PHE A 31 -7.13 -12.13 -1.31
CA PHE A 31 -7.24 -13.23 -2.26
C PHE A 31 -6.09 -14.24 -2.11
N LEU A 32 -4.84 -13.77 -2.07
CA LEU A 32 -3.66 -14.62 -1.97
C LEU A 32 -3.66 -15.43 -0.65
N GLU A 33 -4.06 -14.80 0.45
CA GLU A 33 -4.17 -15.45 1.76
C GLU A 33 -5.18 -16.61 1.73
N ARG A 34 -6.36 -16.41 1.11
CA ARG A 34 -7.35 -17.48 0.95
C ARG A 34 -6.80 -18.67 0.14
N ARG A 35 -6.07 -18.39 -0.94
CA ARG A 35 -5.43 -19.45 -1.75
C ARG A 35 -4.38 -20.21 -0.96
N LEU A 36 -3.61 -19.51 -0.14
CA LEU A 36 -2.60 -20.13 0.72
C LEU A 36 -3.24 -21.04 1.78
N LEU A 37 -4.37 -20.61 2.37
CA LEU A 37 -5.16 -21.42 3.31
C LEU A 37 -5.74 -22.68 2.66
N GLU A 38 -6.19 -22.60 1.40
CA GLU A 38 -6.66 -23.77 0.65
C GLU A 38 -5.55 -24.85 0.53
N ILE A 39 -4.30 -24.43 0.27
CA ILE A 39 -3.16 -25.35 0.22
C ILE A 39 -2.87 -25.90 1.62
N ALA A 40 -2.77 -25.04 2.63
CA ALA A 40 -2.51 -25.48 4.01
C ALA A 40 -3.54 -26.51 4.51
N GLY A 41 -4.80 -26.41 4.09
CA GLY A 41 -5.84 -27.39 4.43
C GLY A 41 -5.75 -28.73 3.69
N LYS A 42 -5.04 -28.81 2.57
CA LYS A 42 -4.91 -30.03 1.74
C LYS A 42 -3.70 -30.89 2.10
N TYR A 43 -2.68 -30.32 2.73
CA TYR A 43 -1.41 -30.99 2.98
C TYR A 43 -1.16 -31.20 4.46
N THR A 44 -0.52 -32.32 4.81
CA THR A 44 -0.05 -32.63 6.18
C THR A 44 1.47 -32.67 6.29
N ASN A 45 2.18 -32.47 5.16
CA ASN A 45 3.63 -32.42 5.13
C ASN A 45 4.14 -31.18 5.88
N ALA A 46 4.99 -31.39 6.88
CA ALA A 46 5.49 -30.32 7.76
C ALA A 46 6.25 -29.22 7.01
N GLU A 47 7.00 -29.55 5.96
CA GLU A 47 7.76 -28.57 5.17
C GLU A 47 6.82 -27.66 4.36
N ILE A 48 5.75 -28.23 3.79
CA ILE A 48 4.74 -27.47 3.05
C ILE A 48 3.99 -26.53 4.00
N LEU A 49 3.60 -27.03 5.18
CA LEU A 49 2.93 -26.22 6.19
C LEU A 49 3.83 -25.09 6.71
N ALA A 50 5.10 -25.36 6.98
CA ALA A 50 6.06 -24.32 7.38
C ALA A 50 6.25 -23.24 6.30
N ALA A 51 6.24 -23.61 5.02
CA ALA A 51 6.27 -22.66 3.92
C ALA A 51 4.98 -21.81 3.89
N CYS A 52 3.81 -22.42 4.07
CA CYS A 52 2.54 -21.70 4.18
C CYS A 52 2.56 -20.70 5.34
N ASP A 53 3.02 -21.10 6.53
CA ASP A 53 3.09 -20.22 7.69
C ASP A 53 4.03 -19.02 7.45
N SER A 54 5.19 -19.28 6.84
CA SER A 54 6.16 -18.23 6.49
C SER A 54 5.57 -17.19 5.52
N LEU A 55 4.88 -17.67 4.47
CA LEU A 55 4.22 -16.84 3.47
C LEU A 55 3.05 -16.04 4.07
N ALA A 56 2.24 -16.67 4.93
CA ALA A 56 1.12 -16.02 5.62
C ALA A 56 1.61 -14.90 6.57
N ASN A 57 2.71 -15.13 7.29
CA ASN A 57 3.31 -14.11 8.14
C ASN A 57 3.81 -12.90 7.33
N ARG A 58 4.45 -13.14 6.18
CA ARG A 58 4.87 -12.05 5.27
C ARG A 58 3.68 -11.26 4.73
N LEU A 59 2.57 -11.92 4.35
CA LEU A 59 1.33 -11.24 3.96
C LEU A 59 0.77 -10.37 5.09
N THR A 60 0.81 -10.85 6.34
CA THR A 60 0.38 -10.09 7.53
C THR A 60 1.22 -8.83 7.75
N ILE A 61 2.55 -8.93 7.56
CA ILE A 61 3.44 -7.78 7.63
C ILE A 61 3.07 -6.76 6.55
N GLN A 62 2.90 -7.20 5.29
CA GLN A 62 2.52 -6.31 4.19
C GLN A 62 1.16 -5.63 4.44
N ARG A 63 0.18 -6.36 4.99
CA ARG A 63 -1.11 -5.80 5.39
C ARG A 63 -0.97 -4.67 6.41
N SER A 64 -0.08 -4.85 7.38
CA SER A 64 0.18 -3.85 8.43
C SER A 64 0.86 -2.61 7.85
N GLU A 65 1.83 -2.79 6.94
CA GLU A 65 2.48 -1.68 6.24
C GLU A 65 1.52 -0.92 5.34
N MET A 66 0.64 -1.60 4.59
CA MET A 66 -0.40 -0.94 3.78
C MET A 66 -1.31 -0.07 4.64
N HIS A 67 -1.73 -0.56 5.80
CA HIS A 67 -2.55 0.21 6.72
C HIS A 67 -1.81 1.45 7.23
N ARG A 68 -0.55 1.29 7.66
CA ARG A 68 0.30 2.41 8.12
C ARG A 68 0.48 3.48 7.05
N LEU A 69 0.76 3.09 5.81
CA LEU A 69 0.91 4.00 4.68
C LEU A 69 -0.39 4.74 4.38
N LYS A 70 -1.51 4.00 4.35
CA LYS A 70 -2.83 4.59 4.09
C LYS A 70 -3.20 5.65 5.12
N GLU A 71 -3.01 5.37 6.42
CA GLU A 71 -3.32 6.33 7.48
C GLU A 71 -2.39 7.55 7.43
N ALA A 72 -1.11 7.36 7.12
CA ALA A 72 -0.18 8.48 6.94
C ALA A 72 -0.59 9.39 5.78
N ILE A 73 -0.93 8.83 4.62
CA ILE A 73 -1.36 9.59 3.44
C ILE A 73 -2.70 10.30 3.72
N LYS A 74 -3.65 9.60 4.36
CA LYS A 74 -4.94 10.21 4.75
C LYS A 74 -4.77 11.39 5.69
N GLY A 75 -3.93 11.27 6.73
CA GLY A 75 -3.72 12.37 7.66
C GLY A 75 -3.18 13.63 6.96
N LYS A 76 -2.34 13.46 5.95
CA LYS A 76 -1.84 14.58 5.15
C LYS A 76 -2.88 15.14 4.18
N GLU A 77 -3.65 14.27 3.57
CA GLU A 77 -4.77 14.65 2.71
C GLU A 77 -5.80 15.47 3.49
N GLU A 78 -6.14 15.07 4.72
CA GLU A 78 -7.01 15.84 5.59
C GLU A 78 -6.43 17.22 5.89
N LEU A 79 -5.12 17.32 6.20
CA LEU A 79 -4.46 18.62 6.40
C LEU A 79 -4.49 19.50 5.15
N LEU A 80 -4.35 18.89 3.97
CA LEU A 80 -4.42 19.57 2.67
C LEU A 80 -5.83 20.12 2.42
N GLU A 81 -6.85 19.29 2.62
CA GLU A 81 -8.26 19.66 2.46
C GLU A 81 -8.65 20.79 3.44
N HIS A 82 -8.28 20.69 4.72
CA HIS A 82 -8.54 21.74 5.70
C HIS A 82 -7.87 23.07 5.33
N SER A 83 -6.60 23.03 4.90
CA SER A 83 -5.87 24.23 4.49
C SER A 83 -6.45 24.89 3.23
N ALA A 84 -7.00 24.09 2.30
CA ALA A 84 -7.69 24.59 1.12
C ALA A 84 -9.02 25.27 1.47
N ILE A 85 -9.74 24.79 2.49
CA ILE A 85 -10.98 25.40 3.00
C ILE A 85 -10.69 26.71 3.74
N GLU A 86 -9.69 26.72 4.63
CA GLU A 86 -9.37 27.91 5.44
C GLU A 86 -8.76 29.04 4.61
N ASN A 87 -7.96 28.73 3.60
CA ASN A 87 -7.26 29.71 2.77
C ASN A 87 -7.46 29.47 1.26
N PRO A 88 -8.67 29.69 0.73
CA PRO A 88 -9.02 29.36 -0.65
C PRO A 88 -8.26 30.18 -1.71
N THR A 89 -7.70 31.33 -1.32
CA THR A 89 -6.98 32.24 -2.21
C THR A 89 -5.46 32.07 -2.19
N ALA A 90 -4.89 31.50 -1.13
CA ALA A 90 -3.44 31.33 -0.97
C ALA A 90 -3.08 30.24 0.05
N ILE A 91 -2.93 29.00 -0.41
CA ILE A 91 -2.36 27.91 0.41
C ILE A 91 -0.83 28.11 0.49
N ASP A 92 -0.22 28.13 1.68
CA ASP A 92 1.24 28.31 1.78
C ASP A 92 1.98 27.03 1.37
N ARG A 93 2.72 27.08 0.26
CA ARG A 93 3.54 25.96 -0.26
C ARG A 93 4.53 25.41 0.78
N ARG A 94 4.99 26.25 1.72
CA ARG A 94 5.94 25.83 2.77
C ARG A 94 5.33 24.80 3.72
N LEU A 95 4.00 24.77 3.83
CA LEU A 95 3.26 23.81 4.65
C LEU A 95 3.17 22.43 3.96
N PHE A 96 3.31 22.39 2.63
CA PHE A 96 3.15 21.18 1.81
C PHE A 96 4.38 20.95 0.93
N PRO A 97 5.52 20.54 1.53
CA PRO A 97 6.71 20.18 0.76
C PRO A 97 6.44 18.95 -0.14
N PRO A 98 7.25 18.73 -1.18
CA PRO A 98 7.17 17.51 -1.99
C PRO A 98 7.23 16.25 -1.11
N GLU A 99 6.33 15.29 -1.37
CA GLU A 99 6.17 14.07 -0.57
C GLU A 99 7.16 12.97 -0.96
N VAL A 100 8.46 13.32 -0.93
CA VAL A 100 9.55 12.40 -1.27
C VAL A 100 9.53 11.17 -0.36
N ARG A 101 9.17 11.33 0.91
CA ARG A 101 9.17 10.25 1.89
C ARG A 101 8.06 9.24 1.63
N GLU A 102 6.84 9.69 1.36
CA GLU A 102 5.67 8.85 1.15
C GLU A 102 5.76 8.15 -0.20
N ARG A 103 6.22 8.86 -1.22
CA ARG A 103 6.54 8.25 -2.52
C ARG A 103 7.58 7.14 -2.37
N GLN A 104 8.70 7.39 -1.69
CA GLN A 104 9.70 6.36 -1.47
C GLN A 104 9.15 5.19 -0.64
N ALA A 105 8.28 5.47 0.34
CA ALA A 105 7.67 4.43 1.15
C ALA A 105 6.67 3.57 0.35
N MET A 106 5.92 4.17 -0.58
CA MET A 106 5.06 3.47 -1.54
C MET A 106 5.90 2.59 -2.49
N GLU A 107 6.95 3.15 -3.10
CA GLU A 107 7.85 2.41 -3.99
C GLU A 107 8.49 1.22 -3.29
N ASN A 108 9.03 1.43 -2.08
CA ASN A 108 9.63 0.35 -1.30
C ASN A 108 8.62 -0.75 -0.95
N PHE A 109 7.39 -0.36 -0.58
CA PHE A 109 6.33 -1.32 -0.31
C PHE A 109 5.99 -2.13 -1.56
N GLU A 110 5.86 -1.48 -2.72
CA GLU A 110 5.51 -2.13 -3.99
C GLU A 110 6.57 -3.11 -4.45
N ASP A 111 7.85 -2.76 -4.32
CA ASP A 111 8.97 -3.64 -4.66
C ASP A 111 8.94 -4.92 -3.80
N ILE A 112 8.82 -4.75 -2.48
CA ILE A 112 8.76 -5.89 -1.55
C ILE A 112 7.52 -6.75 -1.80
N TYR A 113 6.37 -6.10 -2.03
CA TYR A 113 5.11 -6.79 -2.28
C TYR A 113 5.14 -7.57 -3.60
N HIS A 114 5.69 -6.99 -4.65
CA HIS A 114 5.83 -7.63 -5.97
C HIS A 114 6.68 -8.90 -5.89
N ASP A 115 7.77 -8.87 -5.13
CA ASP A 115 8.62 -10.05 -4.96
C ASP A 115 7.91 -11.14 -4.14
N LEU A 116 7.21 -10.76 -3.06
CA LEU A 116 6.37 -11.70 -2.30
C LEU A 116 5.28 -12.32 -3.18
N ARG A 117 4.65 -11.52 -4.05
CA ARG A 117 3.62 -11.97 -4.98
C ARG A 117 4.15 -12.99 -5.97
N LYS A 118 5.34 -12.77 -6.55
CA LYS A 118 5.99 -13.75 -7.44
C LYS A 118 6.22 -15.07 -6.73
N GLU A 119 6.71 -15.01 -5.49
CA GLU A 119 6.96 -16.20 -4.68
C GLU A 119 5.66 -16.97 -4.40
N LEU A 120 4.59 -16.29 -4.00
CA LEU A 120 3.26 -16.87 -3.79
C LEU A 120 2.72 -17.53 -5.06
N VAL A 121 2.78 -16.85 -6.20
CA VAL A 121 2.30 -17.40 -7.48
C VAL A 121 3.09 -18.65 -7.89
N ALA A 122 4.42 -18.64 -7.71
CA ALA A 122 5.24 -19.83 -7.97
C ALA A 122 4.91 -20.98 -7.02
N PHE A 123 4.68 -20.68 -5.74
CA PHE A 123 4.25 -21.66 -4.75
C PHE A 123 2.89 -22.26 -5.11
N PHE A 124 1.91 -21.42 -5.50
CA PHE A 124 0.59 -21.89 -5.94
C PHE A 124 0.67 -22.76 -7.19
N GLY A 125 1.47 -22.39 -8.18
CA GLY A 125 1.67 -23.21 -9.38
C GLY A 125 2.26 -24.59 -9.10
N LYS A 126 2.90 -24.81 -7.94
CA LYS A 126 3.46 -26.10 -7.54
C LYS A 126 2.48 -26.96 -6.73
N TYR A 127 1.56 -26.36 -5.98
CA TYR A 127 0.76 -27.06 -4.95
C TYR A 127 -0.76 -26.89 -5.07
N MET A 128 -1.25 -26.13 -6.04
CA MET A 128 -2.67 -26.07 -6.40
C MET A 128 -2.98 -26.93 -7.61
#